data_AF-A0A3N9NLB8-F1
#
_entry.id   AF-A0A3N9NLB8-F1
#
_cell.length_a   1.000
_cell.length_b   1.000
_cell.length_c   1.000
_cell.angle_alpha   90.00
_cell.angle_beta   90.00
_cell.angle_gamma   90.00
#
_symmetry.space_group_name_H-M   'P 1'
#
loop_
_entity.id
_entity.type
_entity.pdbx_description
1 polymer ?
#
loop_
_entity_poly.entity_id
_entity_poly.type
_entity_poly.pdbx_seq_one_letter_code
_entity_poly.pdbx_strand_id
1 'polypeptide(L)' 'MKSHKVLFKPEGKEVEITEGKTILEAANQAGVYISSECG' A
#
# COMPACT_ATOMS: atom_id res chain seq x y z
N MET A 1 -11.71 1.49 -14.53
CA MET A 1 -10.58 1.02 -13.69
C MET A 1 -11.15 0.58 -12.35
N LYS A 2 -10.75 -0.57 -11.82
CA LYS A 2 -11.17 -1.00 -10.47
C LYS A 2 -10.18 -0.45 -9.43
N SER A 3 -10.70 -0.11 -8.26
CA SER A 3 -9.91 0.31 -7.11
C SER A 3 -10.08 -0.67 -5.97
N HIS A 4 -9.04 -0.82 -5.15
CA HIS A 4 -9.02 -1.67 -3.97
C HIS A 4 -8.64 -0.82 -2.76
N LYS A 5 -9.35 -1.03 -1.64
CA LYS A 5 -9.01 -0.43 -0.36
C LYS A 5 -8.07 -1.38 0.41
N VAL A 6 -6.92 -0.86 0.84
CA VAL A 6 -5.89 -1.61 1.58
C VAL A 6 -5.73 -0.98 2.95
N LEU A 7 -5.73 -1.81 4.00
CA LEU A 7 -5.50 -1.44 5.39
C LEU A 7 -4.16 -2.03 5.85
N PHE A 8 -3.22 -1.17 6.23
CA PHE A 8 -1.94 -1.57 6.83
C PHE A 8 -2.07 -1.61 8.35
N LYS A 9 -1.71 -2.75 8.94
CA LYS A 9 -1.66 -2.96 10.40
C LYS A 9 -0.22 -3.22 10.84
N PRO A 10 0.15 -2.85 12.09
CA PRO A 10 -0.71 -2.30 13.14
C PRO A 10 -1.05 -0.79 13.04
N GLU A 11 -0.45 -0.05 12.10
CA GLU A 11 -0.53 1.42 12.04
C GLU A 11 -1.93 1.97 11.74
N GLY A 12 -2.86 1.13 11.27
CA GLY A 12 -4.23 1.51 11.01
C GLY A 12 -4.39 2.42 9.78
N LYS A 13 -3.38 2.47 8.90
CA LYS A 13 -3.38 3.35 7.73
C LYS A 13 -4.14 2.71 6.58
N GLU A 14 -5.06 3.46 6.01
CA GLU A 14 -5.87 3.03 4.88
C GLU A 14 -5.54 3.81 3.62
N VAL A 15 -5.48 3.12 2.49
CA VAL A 15 -5.25 3.73 1.18
C VAL A 15 -6.10 3.06 0.12
N GLU A 16 -6.59 3.84 -0.83
CA GLU A 16 -7.22 3.33 -2.04
C GLU A 16 -6.20 3.31 -3.18
N ILE A 17 -6.05 2.16 -3.83
CA ILE A 17 -5.14 1.99 -4.97
C ILE A 17 -5.90 1.44 -6.18
N THR A 18 -5.52 1.89 -7.37
CA THR A 18 -6.02 1.34 -8.63
C THR A 18 -5.41 -0.02 -8.90
N GLU A 19 -6.17 -0.89 -9.55
CA GLU A 19 -5.69 -2.16 -10.07
C GLU A 19 -4.42 -1.97 -10.93
N GLY A 20 -3.46 -2.88 -10.77
CA GLY A 20 -2.13 -2.80 -11.42
C GLY A 20 -1.01 -2.20 -10.55
N LYS A 21 -1.34 -1.61 -9.39
CA LYS A 21 -0.34 -1.17 -8.40
C LYS A 21 0.06 -2.30 -7.45
N THR A 22 1.29 -2.24 -6.97
CA THR A 22 1.84 -3.19 -5.98
C THR A 22 1.50 -2.78 -4.55
N ILE A 23 1.63 -3.73 -3.61
CA ILE A 23 1.47 -3.46 -2.18
C ILE A 23 2.56 -2.52 -1.66
N LEU A 24 3.79 -2.59 -2.20
CA LEU A 24 4.85 -1.67 -1.82
C LEU A 24 4.52 -0.22 -2.22
N GLU A 25 3.99 -0.01 -3.44
CA GLU A 25 3.50 1.31 -3.84
C GLU A 25 2.35 1.80 -2.94
N ALA A 26 1.44 0.89 -2.56
CA ALA A 26 0.36 1.22 -1.63
C ALA A 26 0.90 1.64 -0.26
N ALA A 27 1.90 0.94 0.27
CA ALA A 27 2.54 1.24 1.54
C ALA A 27 3.21 2.62 1.49
N ASN A 28 3.99 2.90 0.43
CA ASN A 28 4.61 4.20 0.21
C ASN A 28 3.58 5.33 0.15
N GLN A 29 2.47 5.13 -0.56
CA GLN A 29 1.38 6.12 -0.65
C GLN A 29 0.68 6.34 0.70
N ALA A 30 0.58 5.30 1.53
CA ALA A 30 0.09 5.39 2.90
C ALA A 30 1.14 5.97 3.89
N GLY A 31 2.37 6.23 3.44
CA GLY A 31 3.49 6.60 4.31
C GLY A 31 3.82 5.50 5.34
N VAL A 32 3.62 4.24 4.97
CA VAL A 32 4.05 3.05 5.71
C VAL A 32 5.39 2.63 5.11
N TYR A 33 6.42 2.59 5.94
CA TYR A 33 7.73 2.11 5.51
C TYR A 33 7.78 0.59 5.66
N ILE A 34 7.99 -0.10 4.54
CA ILE A 34 8.26 -1.54 4.51
C ILE A 34 9.70 -1.71 4.07
N SER A 35 10.53 -2.33 4.91
CA SER A 35 11.89 -2.72 4.52
C SER A 35 11.80 -3.72 3.37
N SER A 36 12.19 -3.28 2.17
CA SER A 36 12.29 -4.16 0.99
C SER A 36 13.75 -4.24 0.57
N GLU A 37 14.37 -5.40 0.79
CA GLU A 37 15.77 -5.65 0.41
C GLU A 37 15.91 -5.99 -1.09
N CYS A 38 14.80 -6.31 -1.77
CA CYS A 38 14.78 -6.75 -3.17
C CYS A 38 13.93 -5.88 -4.11
N GLY A 39 13.29 -4.82 -3.59
CA GLY A 39 12.32 -4.03 -4.36
C GLY A 39 10.93 -4.65 -4.26
#